data_AF-A0A418JKH4-F1
#
_entry.id   AF-A0A418JKH4-F1
#
_cell.length_a   1.000
_cell.length_b   1.000
_cell.length_c   1.000
_cell.angle_alpha   90.00
_cell.angle_beta   90.00
_cell.angle_gamma   90.00
#
_symmetry.space_group_name_H-M   'P 1'
#
loop_
_entity.id
_entity.type
_entity.pdbx_description
1 polymer ?
#
loop_
_entity_poly.entity_id
_entity_poly.type
_entity_poly.pdbx_seq_one_letter_code
_entity_poly.pdbx_strand_id
1 'polypeptide(L)'
;MSSIAAKYNIPSRETVRKWIIKYTEGKENKNYSPIPEVYSMKSKNTTFEERIEIVNDCLNNGLNYKETAKHFNIKYSQIYAWVKNIVSMVNQGFMMDEAKVSRLKF
;
A
#
# COMPACT_ATOMS: atom_id res chain seq x y z
N MET A 1 -2.57 33.28 9.94
CA MET A 1 -3.22 32.20 10.74
C MET A 1 -4.75 32.29 10.65
N SER A 2 -5.40 33.42 11.00
CA SER A 2 -6.85 33.59 10.75
C SER A 2 -7.23 33.55 9.26
N SER A 3 -6.36 34.07 8.38
CA SER A 3 -6.56 34.03 6.92
C SER A 3 -6.58 32.61 6.34
N ILE A 4 -5.73 31.71 6.83
CA ILE A 4 -5.74 30.29 6.44
C ILE A 4 -7.01 29.61 6.97
N ALA A 5 -7.36 29.83 8.24
CA ALA A 5 -8.54 29.20 8.82
C ALA A 5 -9.83 29.62 8.08
N ALA A 6 -9.96 30.91 7.76
CA ALA A 6 -11.07 31.43 6.96
C ALA A 6 -11.07 30.90 5.52
N LYS A 7 -9.90 30.84 4.86
CA LYS A 7 -9.78 30.36 3.47
C LYS A 7 -10.22 28.90 3.31
N TYR A 8 -9.95 28.06 4.31
CA TYR A 8 -10.24 26.62 4.28
C TYR A 8 -11.46 26.24 5.14
N ASN A 9 -12.26 27.22 5.56
CA ASN A 9 -13.43 27.04 6.43
C ASN A 9 -13.14 26.20 7.68
N ILE A 10 -11.92 26.33 8.23
CA ILE A 10 -11.50 25.64 9.43
C ILE A 10 -12.10 26.40 10.62
N PRO A 11 -12.88 25.73 11.48
CA PRO A 11 -13.70 26.39 12.50
C PRO A 11 -12.88 27.12 13.57
N SER A 12 -11.60 26.81 13.72
CA SER A 12 -10.73 27.49 14.69
C SER A 12 -9.30 27.69 14.18
N ARG A 13 -8.79 28.89 14.40
CA ARG A 13 -7.37 29.25 14.23
C ARG A 13 -6.45 28.36 15.08
N GLU A 14 -6.94 27.90 16.23
CA GLU A 14 -6.18 27.01 17.11
C GLU A 14 -5.94 25.65 16.48
N THR A 15 -6.87 25.14 15.67
CA THR A 15 -6.70 23.87 14.94
C THR A 15 -5.48 23.94 14.02
N VAL A 16 -5.36 25.05 13.27
CA VAL A 16 -4.22 25.31 12.38
C VAL A 16 -2.92 25.43 13.18
N ARG A 17 -2.94 26.16 14.31
CA ARG A 17 -1.77 26.30 15.18
C ARG A 17 -1.32 24.96 15.76
N LYS A 18 -2.24 24.10 16.20
CA LYS A 18 -1.94 22.75 16.71
C LYS A 18 -1.34 21.86 15.62
N TRP A 19 -1.81 21.95 14.38
CA TRP A 19 -1.22 21.21 13.25
C TRP A 19 0.21 21.68 12.95
N ILE A 20 0.46 22.99 12.93
CA ILE A 20 1.79 23.56 12.71
C ILE A 20 2.77 23.12 13.81
N ILE A 21 2.35 23.21 15.07
CA ILE A 21 3.19 22.78 16.21
C ILE A 21 3.52 21.29 16.09
N LYS A 22 2.54 20.42 15.81
CA LYS A 22 2.80 18.99 15.61
C LYS A 22 3.79 18.72 14.48
N TYR A 23 3.70 19.47 13.38
CA TYR A 23 4.61 19.36 12.25
C TYR A 23 6.04 19.83 12.62
N THR A 24 6.17 20.99 13.28
CA THR A 24 7.47 21.54 13.69
C THR A 24 8.17 20.71 14.78
N GLU A 25 7.41 20.10 15.68
CA GLU A 25 7.93 19.21 16.73
C GLU A 25 8.32 17.81 16.20
N GLY A 26 8.14 17.53 14.90
CA GLY A 26 8.46 16.23 14.32
C GLY A 26 7.63 15.08 14.88
N LYS A 27 6.45 15.35 15.46
CA LYS A 27 5.60 14.30 16.03
C LYS A 27 5.07 13.41 14.90
N GLU A 28 5.47 12.14 14.93
CA GLU A 28 5.03 11.14 13.98
C GLU A 28 3.50 11.08 13.93
N ASN A 29 2.96 11.08 12.71
CA ASN A 29 1.52 10.95 12.50
C ASN A 29 1.11 9.52 12.88
N LYS A 30 0.44 9.37 14.02
CA LYS A 30 -0.01 8.08 14.59
C LYS A 30 -0.86 7.23 13.63
N ASN A 31 -1.35 7.79 12.53
CA ASN A 31 -2.14 7.04 11.55
C ASN A 31 -1.29 6.15 10.62
N TYR A 32 0.03 6.27 10.67
CA TYR A 32 0.93 5.43 9.88
C TYR A 32 1.90 4.68 10.80
N SER A 33 1.56 3.42 11.11
CA SER A 33 2.49 2.47 11.72
C SER A 33 3.10 1.60 10.60
N PRO A 34 4.31 1.94 10.10
CA PRO A 34 5.02 1.05 9.21
C PRO A 34 5.38 -0.23 9.99
N ILE A 35 5.20 -1.40 9.36
CA ILE A 35 5.68 -2.67 9.90
C ILE A 35 7.05 -2.90 9.25
N PRO A 36 8.17 -2.51 9.91
CA PRO A 36 9.48 -2.48 9.27
C PRO A 36 9.87 -3.86 8.73
N GLU A 37 9.47 -4.95 9.40
CA GLU A 37 9.73 -6.33 8.97
C GLU A 37 9.23 -6.59 7.53
N VAL A 38 8.04 -6.11 7.21
CA VAL A 38 7.39 -6.31 5.92
C VAL A 38 8.02 -5.46 4.79
N TYR A 39 8.62 -4.32 5.14
CA TYR A 39 9.35 -3.46 4.20
C TYR A 39 10.84 -3.85 4.06
N SER A 40 11.40 -4.53 5.06
CA SER A 40 12.81 -4.95 5.12
C SER A 40 13.05 -6.38 4.63
N MET A 41 11.99 -7.13 4.32
CA MET A 41 12.08 -8.49 3.79
C MET A 41 12.90 -8.56 2.49
N LYS A 42 13.75 -9.58 2.39
CA LYS A 42 14.44 -9.93 1.15
C LYS A 42 13.44 -10.54 0.16
N SER A 43 13.64 -10.28 -1.12
CA SER A 43 12.85 -10.90 -2.18
C SER A 43 13.07 -12.41 -2.17
N LYS A 44 11.98 -13.18 -2.08
CA LYS A 44 12.00 -14.63 -2.28
C LYS A 44 11.70 -14.98 -3.73
N ASN A 45 12.31 -16.07 -4.19
CA ASN A 45 11.89 -16.73 -5.42
C ASN A 45 10.55 -17.42 -5.14
N THR A 46 9.50 -16.97 -5.82
CA THR A 46 8.14 -17.52 -5.74
C THR A 46 7.75 -18.07 -7.09
N THR A 47 6.96 -19.14 -7.08
CA THR A 47 6.36 -19.72 -8.29
C THR A 47 5.17 -18.90 -8.77
N PHE A 48 4.72 -19.15 -9.99
CA PHE A 48 3.59 -18.43 -10.60
C PHE A 48 2.27 -18.71 -9.88
N GLU A 49 2.00 -19.98 -9.57
CA GLU A 49 0.80 -20.41 -8.86
C GLU A 49 0.72 -19.76 -7.47
N GLU A 50 1.83 -19.74 -6.73
CA GLU A 50 1.92 -19.03 -5.44
C GLU A 50 1.55 -17.54 -5.59
N ARG A 51 2.00 -16.85 -6.65
CA ARG A 51 1.69 -15.43 -6.83
C ARG A 51 0.21 -15.19 -7.09
N ILE A 52 -0.45 -16.06 -7.85
CA ILE A 52 -1.90 -15.98 -8.08
C ILE A 52 -2.64 -16.22 -6.77
N GLU A 53 -2.23 -17.23 -6.00
CA GLU A 53 -2.82 -17.53 -4.70
C GLU A 53 -2.70 -16.33 -3.73
N ILE A 54 -1.50 -15.75 -3.62
CA ILE A 54 -1.22 -14.57 -2.78
C ILE A 54 -2.08 -13.37 -3.17
N VAL A 55 -2.25 -13.12 -4.47
CA VAL A 55 -3.03 -11.99 -4.96
C VAL A 55 -4.52 -12.21 -4.72
N ASN A 56 -5.01 -13.43 -4.94
CA ASN A 56 -6.39 -13.78 -4.61
C ASN A 56 -6.67 -13.67 -3.11
N ASP A 57 -5.77 -14.17 -2.26
CA ASP A 57 -5.87 -14.04 -0.81
C ASP A 57 -5.93 -12.56 -0.39
N CYS A 58 -5.02 -11.73 -0.94
CA CYS A 58 -4.99 -10.30 -0.65
C CYS A 58 -6.28 -9.59 -1.08
N LEU A 59 -6.83 -9.93 -2.25
CA LEU A 59 -8.08 -9.35 -2.76
C LEU A 59 -9.29 -9.77 -1.92
N ASN A 60 -9.37 -11.05 -1.53
CA ASN A 60 -10.46 -11.56 -0.69
C ASN A 60 -10.42 -10.98 0.74
N ASN A 61 -9.23 -10.75 1.28
CA ASN A 61 -9.05 -10.18 2.62
C ASN A 61 -9.07 -8.62 2.63
N GLY A 62 -9.69 -7.99 1.63
CA GLY A 62 -9.91 -6.55 1.59
C GLY A 62 -8.66 -5.70 1.33
N LEU A 63 -7.71 -6.20 0.53
CA LEU A 63 -6.44 -5.54 0.19
C LEU A 63 -5.51 -5.32 1.39
N ASN A 64 -5.53 -6.25 2.36
CA ASN A 64 -4.65 -6.19 3.52
C ASN A 64 -3.22 -6.68 3.19
N TYR A 65 -2.49 -5.89 2.40
CA TYR A 65 -1.12 -6.21 1.94
C TYR A 65 -0.14 -6.49 3.09
N LYS A 66 -0.34 -5.89 4.27
CA LYS A 66 0.56 -6.07 5.42
C LYS A 66 0.42 -7.47 6.01
N GLU A 67 -0.81 -7.94 6.14
CA GLU A 67 -1.11 -9.26 6.67
C GLU A 67 -0.70 -10.35 5.67
N THR A 68 -1.05 -10.19 4.39
CA THR A 68 -0.61 -11.10 3.33
C THR A 68 0.91 -11.17 3.23
N ALA A 69 1.61 -10.02 3.32
CA ALA A 69 3.07 -9.99 3.35
C ALA A 69 3.66 -10.80 4.52
N LYS A 70 3.04 -10.71 5.70
CA LYS A 70 3.46 -11.48 6.87
C LYS A 70 3.18 -12.97 6.70
N HIS A 71 2.00 -13.32 6.21
CA HIS A 71 1.54 -14.70 6.01
C HIS A 71 2.46 -15.46 5.04
N PHE A 72 2.68 -14.89 3.85
CA PHE A 72 3.47 -15.54 2.81
C PHE A 72 4.97 -15.20 2.90
N ASN A 73 5.35 -14.37 3.88
CA ASN A 73 6.73 -13.89 4.07
C ASN A 73 7.29 -13.26 2.78
N ILE A 74 6.45 -12.45 2.12
CA ILE A 74 6.76 -11.72 0.90
C ILE A 74 6.85 -10.24 1.21
N LYS A 75 7.76 -9.54 0.54
CA LYS A 75 7.89 -8.10 0.67
C LYS A 75 6.61 -7.40 0.21
N TYR A 76 6.10 -6.46 1.02
CA TYR A 76 4.90 -5.68 0.69
C TYR A 76 4.92 -5.06 -0.71
N SER A 77 6.07 -4.51 -1.10
CA SER A 77 6.22 -3.86 -2.40
C SER A 77 6.00 -4.83 -3.57
N GLN A 78 6.31 -6.12 -3.40
CA GLN A 78 6.07 -7.15 -4.42
C GLN A 78 4.58 -7.43 -4.54
N ILE A 79 3.87 -7.67 -3.43
CA ILE A 79 2.43 -7.94 -3.44
C ILE A 79 1.67 -6.78 -4.07
N TYR A 80 2.00 -5.54 -3.68
CA TYR A 80 1.37 -4.36 -4.26
C TYR A 80 1.58 -4.27 -5.78
N ALA A 81 2.80 -4.54 -6.26
CA ALA A 81 3.08 -4.57 -7.69
C ALA A 81 2.30 -5.68 -8.41
N TRP A 82 2.17 -6.86 -7.81
CA TRP A 82 1.42 -7.98 -8.38
C TRP A 82 -0.06 -7.66 -8.51
N VAL A 83 -0.70 -7.23 -7.42
CA VAL A 83 -2.12 -6.85 -7.40
C VAL A 83 -2.38 -5.74 -8.42
N LYS A 84 -1.55 -4.69 -8.45
CA LYS A 84 -1.72 -3.58 -9.39
C LYS A 84 -1.64 -4.02 -10.85
N ASN A 85 -0.65 -4.84 -11.21
CA ASN A 85 -0.52 -5.33 -12.59
C ASN A 85 -1.69 -6.24 -12.97
N ILE A 86 -2.09 -7.14 -12.08
CA ILE A 86 -3.20 -8.07 -12.29
C ILE A 86 -4.52 -7.31 -12.50
N VAL A 87 -4.86 -6.37 -11.61
CA VAL A 87 -6.05 -5.53 -11.74
C VAL A 87 -6.01 -4.71 -13.04
N SER A 88 -4.85 -4.15 -13.39
CA SER A 88 -4.69 -3.41 -14.66
C SER A 88 -4.96 -4.30 -15.88
N MET A 89 -4.50 -5.55 -15.86
CA MET A 89 -4.72 -6.51 -16.95
C MET A 89 -6.19 -6.90 -17.08
N VAL A 90 -6.88 -7.15 -15.96
CA VAL A 90 -8.32 -7.44 -15.93
C VAL A 90 -9.12 -6.26 -16.50
N ASN A 91 -8.80 -5.03 -16.09
CA ASN A 91 -9.48 -3.82 -16.59
C ASN A 91 -9.26 -3.60 -18.09
N GLN A 92 -8.17 -4.10 -18.65
CA GLN A 92 -7.87 -4.03 -20.08
C GLN A 92 -8.45 -5.21 -20.87
N GLY A 93 -9.22 -6.10 -20.23
CA GLY A 93 -9.85 -7.25 -20.88
C GLY A 93 -8.87 -8.37 -21.25
N PHE A 94 -7.67 -8.38 -20.65
CA PHE A 94 -6.71 -9.45 -20.89
C PHE A 94 -7.00 -10.63 -19.95
N MET A 95 -7.26 -11.80 -20.54
CA MET A 95 -7.24 -13.06 -19.80
C MET A 95 -5.83 -13.31 -19.27
N MET A 96 -5.72 -13.65 -17.98
CA MET A 96 -4.45 -14.06 -17.38
C MET A 96 -4.11 -15.46 -17.87
N ASP A 97 -3.19 -15.50 -18.83
CA ASP A 97 -2.51 -16.72 -19.24
C ASP A 97 -1.09 -16.73 -18.67
N GLU A 98 -0.59 -17.93 -18.38
CA GLU A 98 0.74 -18.21 -17.80
C GLU A 98 1.88 -17.47 -18.55
N ALA A 99 1.75 -17.33 -19.87
CA ALA A 99 2.74 -16.66 -20.71
C ALA A 99 2.77 -15.12 -20.57
N LYS A 100 1.66 -14.48 -20.18
CA LYS A 100 1.59 -13.02 -20.00
C LYS A 100 2.07 -12.58 -18.62
N VAL A 101 1.81 -13.38 -17.59
CA VAL A 101 2.31 -13.09 -16.24
C VAL A 101 3.81 -13.34 -16.15
N SER A 102 4.36 -14.29 -16.90
CA SER A 102 5.81 -14.50 -17.03
C SER A 102 6.56 -13.33 -17.70
N ARG A 103 5.86 -12.45 -18.44
CA ARG A 103 6.42 -11.21 -19.01
C ARG A 103 6.36 -10.01 -18.08
N LEU A 104 5.64 -10.12 -16.95
CA LEU A 104 5.73 -9.12 -15.90
C LEU A 104 7.16 -9.19 -15.37
N LYS A 105 7.98 -8.20 -15.70
CA LYS A 105 9.30 -8.03 -15.09
C LYS A 105 9.07 -7.72 -13.62
N PHE A 106 9.34 -8.70 -12.76
CA PHE A 106 9.35 -8.58 -11.30
C PHE A 106 10.76 -8.27 -10.81
#